data_AF-A0A8J4E5X9-F1
#
_entry.id   AF-A0A8J4E5X9-F1
#
_cell.length_a   1.000
_cell.length_b   1.000
_cell.length_c   1.000
_cell.angle_alpha   90.00
_cell.angle_beta   90.00
_cell.angle_gamma   90.00
#
_symmetry.space_group_name_H-M   'P 1'
#
loop_
_entity.id
_entity.type
_entity.pdbx_description
1 polymer ?
#
loop_
_entity_poly.entity_id
_entity_poly.type
_entity_poly.pdbx_seq_one_letter_code
_entity_poly.pdbx_strand_id
1 'polypeptide(L)'
;MRVTEELYRELRAVEPARRWLWLSDRAPGELRGHWWLAFIERAEFDASPAHTASPEGLRDSVDLVVDLIDLAERDGMPRHYAAGRLAMLASSLARSGQPVEAPQVDPDRVARRMLATFRLDPGQAVAVAARLRAAGDNAGDSAGDDAGTDDPEADALDEIRWLLPDLELLAPYLTGAGPIDDVRQWLDESTRLS
;
A
#
# COMPACT_ATOMS: atom_id res chain seq x y z
N MET A 1 -22.80 0.58 -2.24
CA MET A 1 -23.02 -0.60 -3.12
C MET A 1 -21.97 -1.64 -2.74
N ARG A 2 -22.33 -2.91 -2.52
CA ARG A 2 -21.39 -3.98 -2.11
C ARG A 2 -21.01 -4.79 -3.35
N VAL A 3 -19.72 -5.08 -3.53
CA VAL A 3 -19.27 -6.11 -4.48
C VAL A 3 -19.86 -7.44 -4.04
N THR A 4 -20.58 -8.11 -4.94
CA THR A 4 -21.16 -9.42 -4.67
C THR A 4 -20.20 -10.54 -5.06
N GLU A 5 -20.41 -11.73 -4.52
CA GLU A 5 -19.64 -12.92 -4.90
C GLU A 5 -19.80 -13.27 -6.40
N GLU A 6 -20.94 -12.92 -6.99
CA GLU A 6 -21.16 -13.09 -8.43
C GLU A 6 -20.29 -12.13 -9.25
N LEU A 7 -20.28 -10.84 -8.91
CA LEU A 7 -19.44 -9.85 -9.59
C LEU A 7 -17.94 -10.16 -9.46
N TYR A 8 -17.50 -10.64 -8.30
CA TYR A 8 -16.11 -11.05 -8.11
C TYR A 8 -15.74 -12.27 -8.96
N ARG A 9 -16.60 -13.29 -9.02
CA ARG A 9 -16.38 -14.45 -9.89
C ARG A 9 -16.38 -14.06 -11.37
N GLU A 10 -17.24 -13.15 -11.79
CA GLU A 10 -17.23 -12.60 -13.15
C GLU A 10 -15.87 -11.93 -13.44
N LEU A 11 -15.43 -11.00 -12.59
CA LEU A 11 -14.13 -10.31 -12.76
C LEU A 11 -12.96 -11.30 -12.82
N ARG A 12 -12.96 -12.34 -11.96
CA ARG A 12 -11.90 -13.36 -11.93
C ARG A 12 -11.82 -14.15 -13.23
N ALA A 13 -12.96 -14.38 -13.89
CA ALA A 13 -13.04 -15.08 -15.18
C ALA A 13 -12.63 -14.19 -16.38
N VAL A 14 -12.48 -12.88 -16.19
CA VAL A 14 -12.03 -11.96 -17.24
C VAL A 14 -10.51 -12.06 -17.41
N GLU A 15 -10.07 -12.13 -18.67
CA GLU A 15 -8.65 -12.07 -19.04
C GLU A 15 -7.99 -10.82 -18.43
N PRO A 16 -6.78 -10.93 -17.84
CA PRO A 16 -6.13 -9.80 -17.13
C PRO A 16 -6.13 -8.49 -17.93
N ALA A 17 -5.76 -8.54 -19.21
CA ALA A 17 -5.71 -7.37 -20.09
C ALA A 17 -7.07 -6.67 -20.31
N ARG A 18 -8.20 -7.32 -19.99
CA ARG A 18 -9.55 -6.80 -20.18
C ARG A 18 -10.25 -6.39 -18.87
N ARG A 19 -9.63 -6.62 -17.71
CA ARG A 19 -10.24 -6.33 -16.40
C ARG A 19 -10.53 -4.84 -16.19
N TRP A 20 -9.64 -3.97 -16.65
CA TRP A 20 -9.87 -2.52 -16.58
C TRP A 20 -11.11 -2.09 -17.36
N LEU A 21 -11.28 -2.58 -18.59
CA LEU A 21 -12.47 -2.30 -19.42
C LEU A 21 -13.72 -2.84 -18.74
N TRP A 22 -13.67 -4.09 -18.28
CA TRP A 22 -14.79 -4.73 -17.60
C TRP A 22 -15.26 -3.92 -16.38
N LEU A 23 -14.33 -3.40 -15.58
CA LEU A 23 -14.64 -2.60 -14.41
C LEU A 23 -15.17 -1.22 -14.81
N SER A 24 -14.52 -0.57 -15.78
CA SER A 24 -14.91 0.77 -16.25
C SER A 24 -16.33 0.80 -16.84
N ASP A 25 -16.74 -0.30 -17.47
CA ASP A 25 -18.09 -0.44 -18.05
C ASP A 25 -19.19 -0.65 -16.98
N ARG A 26 -18.84 -1.09 -15.77
CA ARG A 26 -19.80 -1.50 -14.73
C ARG A 26 -19.81 -0.60 -13.51
N ALA A 27 -18.66 -0.09 -13.11
CA ALA A 27 -18.51 0.73 -11.93
C ALA A 27 -18.91 2.18 -12.25
N PRO A 28 -19.90 2.76 -11.54
CA PRO A 28 -20.16 4.19 -11.61
C PRO A 28 -18.87 4.96 -11.31
N GLY A 29 -18.58 6.02 -12.07
CA GLY A 29 -17.31 6.73 -11.98
C GLY A 29 -17.00 7.23 -10.57
N GLU A 30 -18.02 7.75 -9.88
CA GLU A 30 -17.94 8.25 -8.50
C GLU A 30 -17.75 7.14 -7.44
N LEU A 31 -18.02 5.88 -7.78
CA LEU A 31 -17.85 4.73 -6.88
C LEU A 31 -16.66 3.84 -7.24
N ARG A 32 -15.90 4.18 -8.28
CA ARG A 32 -14.87 3.32 -8.83
C ARG A 32 -13.76 2.98 -7.84
N GLY A 33 -13.32 3.96 -7.04
CA GLY A 33 -12.37 3.73 -5.96
C GLY A 33 -12.86 2.70 -4.93
N HIS A 34 -14.14 2.78 -4.53
CA HIS A 34 -14.73 1.79 -3.62
C HIS A 34 -14.83 0.40 -4.22
N TRP A 35 -15.03 0.30 -5.54
CA TRP A 35 -15.05 -0.98 -6.24
C TRP A 35 -13.67 -1.62 -6.28
N TRP A 36 -12.63 -0.86 -6.61
CA TRP A 36 -11.24 -1.34 -6.55
C TRP A 36 -10.91 -1.90 -5.18
N LEU A 37 -11.17 -1.15 -4.11
CA LEU A 37 -10.90 -1.59 -2.74
C LEU A 37 -11.63 -2.89 -2.41
N ALA A 38 -12.93 -2.98 -2.69
CA ALA A 38 -13.71 -4.18 -2.41
C ALA A 38 -13.23 -5.41 -3.21
N PHE A 39 -12.80 -5.24 -4.47
CA PHE A 39 -12.23 -6.34 -5.24
C PHE A 39 -10.85 -6.75 -4.75
N ILE A 40 -9.98 -5.79 -4.37
CA ILE A 40 -8.66 -6.07 -3.81
C ILE A 40 -8.81 -6.81 -2.48
N GLU A 41 -9.66 -6.34 -1.56
CA GLU A 41 -9.93 -7.01 -0.28
C GLU A 41 -10.44 -8.45 -0.47
N ARG A 42 -11.33 -8.66 -1.44
CA ARG A 42 -11.83 -10.00 -1.74
C ARG A 42 -10.74 -10.90 -2.33
N ALA A 43 -9.92 -10.36 -3.24
CA ALA A 43 -8.82 -11.09 -3.83
C ALA A 43 -7.72 -11.41 -2.80
N GLU A 44 -7.43 -10.51 -1.85
CA GLU A 44 -6.49 -10.74 -0.75
C GLU A 44 -6.97 -11.85 0.19
N PHE A 45 -8.28 -11.90 0.46
CA PHE A 45 -8.87 -12.99 1.22
C PHE A 45 -8.62 -14.35 0.55
N ASP A 46 -8.83 -14.44 -0.77
CA ASP A 46 -8.52 -15.65 -1.53
C ASP A 46 -7.01 -15.93 -1.59
N ALA A 47 -6.18 -14.89 -1.74
CA ALA A 47 -4.73 -14.99 -1.74
C ALA A 47 -4.12 -15.28 -0.35
N SER A 48 -4.97 -15.47 0.68
CA SER A 48 -4.53 -15.90 2.00
C SER A 48 -4.06 -17.36 1.97
N PRO A 49 -2.84 -17.66 2.44
CA PRO A 49 -2.35 -19.03 2.62
C PRO A 49 -3.26 -19.90 3.50
N ALA A 50 -4.09 -19.29 4.36
CA ALA A 50 -5.07 -19.98 5.18
C ALA A 50 -6.34 -20.42 4.43
N HIS A 51 -6.63 -19.83 3.27
CA HIS A 51 -7.85 -20.06 2.50
C HIS A 51 -7.62 -20.85 1.21
N THR A 52 -6.41 -20.80 0.66
CA THR A 52 -6.12 -21.49 -0.60
C THR A 52 -5.51 -22.87 -0.39
N ALA A 53 -6.15 -23.88 -0.98
CA ALA A 53 -5.78 -25.28 -0.82
C ALA A 53 -4.62 -25.77 -1.71
N SER A 54 -4.25 -25.04 -2.77
CA SER A 54 -3.20 -25.44 -3.71
C SER A 54 -2.21 -24.32 -4.04
N PRO A 55 -0.91 -24.62 -4.26
CA PRO A 55 0.08 -23.61 -4.65
C PRO A 55 -0.27 -22.87 -5.95
N GLU A 56 -0.83 -23.57 -6.93
CA GLU A 56 -1.27 -22.96 -8.19
C GLU A 56 -2.41 -21.96 -7.97
N GLY A 57 -3.43 -22.35 -7.18
CA GLY A 57 -4.54 -21.44 -6.86
C GLY A 57 -4.08 -20.24 -6.03
N LEU A 58 -3.01 -20.38 -5.24
CA LEU A 58 -2.46 -19.30 -4.45
C LEU A 58 -1.75 -18.31 -5.35
N ARG A 59 -0.93 -18.82 -6.29
CA ARG A 59 -0.28 -18.01 -7.31
C ARG A 59 -1.31 -17.22 -8.13
N ASP A 60 -2.35 -17.88 -8.63
CA ASP A 60 -3.39 -17.21 -9.41
C ASP A 60 -4.11 -16.10 -8.63
N SER A 61 -4.36 -16.33 -7.34
CA SER A 61 -4.99 -15.34 -6.46
C SER A 61 -4.05 -14.17 -6.16
N VAL A 62 -2.75 -14.44 -5.93
CA VAL A 62 -1.73 -13.40 -5.74
C VAL A 62 -1.58 -12.55 -7.01
N ASP A 63 -1.52 -13.18 -8.19
CA ASP A 63 -1.43 -12.49 -9.47
C ASP A 63 -2.66 -11.60 -9.70
N LEU A 64 -3.85 -12.07 -9.32
CA LEU A 64 -5.07 -11.24 -9.35
C LEU A 64 -4.97 -10.03 -8.42
N VAL A 65 -4.51 -10.21 -7.16
CA VAL A 65 -4.38 -9.08 -6.23
C VAL A 65 -3.44 -8.01 -6.77
N VAL A 66 -2.27 -8.43 -7.26
CA VAL A 66 -1.27 -7.50 -7.81
C VAL A 66 -1.82 -6.75 -9.02
N ASP A 67 -2.48 -7.44 -9.95
CA ASP A 67 -3.10 -6.83 -11.12
C ASP A 67 -4.17 -5.82 -10.72
N LEU A 68 -5.03 -6.14 -9.74
CA LEU A 68 -6.05 -5.21 -9.25
C LEU A 68 -5.43 -3.98 -8.57
N ILE A 69 -4.36 -4.14 -7.79
CA ILE A 69 -3.66 -3.00 -7.17
C ILE A 69 -3.03 -2.10 -8.24
N ASP A 70 -2.34 -2.69 -9.23
CA ASP A 70 -1.71 -1.92 -10.31
C ASP A 70 -2.74 -1.20 -11.19
N LEU A 71 -3.88 -1.83 -11.46
CA LEU A 71 -4.99 -1.18 -12.18
C LEU A 71 -5.63 -0.06 -11.37
N ALA A 72 -5.83 -0.26 -10.07
CA ALA A 72 -6.37 0.77 -9.18
C ALA A 72 -5.43 1.97 -9.08
N GLU A 73 -4.10 1.76 -8.98
CA GLU A 73 -3.11 2.83 -8.99
C GLU A 73 -3.18 3.64 -10.30
N ARG A 74 -3.24 2.97 -11.45
CA ARG A 74 -3.36 3.63 -12.77
C ARG A 74 -4.65 4.44 -12.92
N ASP A 75 -5.71 4.04 -12.22
CA ASP A 75 -7.02 4.68 -12.24
C ASP A 75 -7.20 5.74 -11.13
N GLY A 76 -6.15 6.00 -10.34
CA GLY A 76 -6.09 7.14 -9.41
C GLY A 76 -5.97 6.79 -7.93
N MET A 77 -5.83 5.52 -7.56
CA MET A 77 -5.48 5.14 -6.18
C MET A 77 -4.10 5.75 -5.82
N PRO A 78 -3.95 6.37 -4.64
CA PRO A 78 -2.67 6.92 -4.21
C PRO A 78 -1.57 5.86 -4.18
N ARG A 79 -0.36 6.23 -4.66
CA ARG A 79 0.78 5.31 -4.76
C ARG A 79 1.20 4.71 -3.42
N HIS A 80 1.19 5.52 -2.36
CA HIS A 80 1.50 5.04 -1.01
C HIS A 80 0.49 3.96 -0.59
N TYR A 81 -0.79 4.15 -0.89
CA TYR A 81 -1.83 3.16 -0.57
C TYR A 81 -1.60 1.85 -1.32
N ALA A 82 -1.36 1.90 -2.63
CA ALA A 82 -1.03 0.72 -3.43
C ALA A 82 0.22 -0.03 -2.90
N ALA A 83 1.26 0.71 -2.52
CA ALA A 83 2.48 0.14 -1.95
C ALA A 83 2.24 -0.54 -0.59
N GLY A 84 1.43 0.06 0.30
CA GLY A 84 1.05 -0.53 1.59
C GLY A 84 0.27 -1.85 1.42
N ARG A 85 -0.69 -1.89 0.48
CA ARG A 85 -1.44 -3.13 0.17
C ARG A 85 -0.52 -4.26 -0.30
N LEU A 86 0.46 -3.95 -1.15
CA LEU A 86 1.49 -4.91 -1.57
C LEU A 86 2.37 -5.36 -0.40
N ALA A 87 2.74 -4.45 0.51
CA ALA A 87 3.53 -4.76 1.69
C ALA A 87 2.80 -5.72 2.64
N MET A 88 1.51 -5.50 2.87
CA MET A 88 0.65 -6.41 3.64
C MET A 88 0.60 -7.80 3.00
N LEU A 89 0.38 -7.86 1.67
CA LEU A 89 0.35 -9.13 0.94
C LEU A 89 1.70 -9.86 1.02
N ALA A 90 2.81 -9.19 0.70
CA ALA A 90 4.16 -9.74 0.73
C ALA A 90 4.53 -10.26 2.12
N SER A 91 4.25 -9.47 3.17
CA SER A 91 4.50 -9.86 4.57
C SER A 91 3.67 -11.07 4.98
N SER A 92 2.40 -11.14 4.56
CA SER A 92 1.51 -12.27 4.85
C SER A 92 2.00 -13.56 4.20
N LEU A 93 2.40 -13.49 2.92
CA LEU A 93 2.96 -14.63 2.19
C LEU A 93 4.28 -15.09 2.81
N ALA A 94 5.20 -14.16 3.08
CA ALA A 94 6.50 -14.48 3.69
C ALA A 94 6.35 -15.13 5.08
N ARG A 95 5.41 -14.63 5.90
CA ARG A 95 5.10 -15.19 7.22
C ARG A 95 4.54 -16.60 7.16
N SER A 96 3.80 -16.95 6.12
CA SER A 96 3.20 -18.28 5.96
C SER A 96 4.24 -19.37 5.70
N GLY A 97 5.43 -19.00 5.23
CA GLY A 97 6.48 -19.95 4.82
C GLY A 97 6.13 -20.76 3.57
N GLN A 98 4.98 -20.52 2.93
CA GLN A 98 4.62 -21.19 1.69
C GLN A 98 5.42 -20.59 0.53
N PRO A 99 6.09 -21.43 -0.29
CA PRO A 99 6.78 -20.94 -1.47
C PRO A 99 5.75 -20.46 -2.49
N VAL A 100 5.77 -19.17 -2.80
CA VAL A 100 4.96 -18.58 -3.87
C VAL A 100 5.91 -17.98 -4.90
N GLU A 101 5.86 -18.50 -6.12
CA GLU A 101 6.62 -17.97 -7.25
C GLU A 101 5.96 -16.69 -7.80
N ALA A 102 5.94 -15.63 -7.00
CA ALA A 102 5.34 -14.35 -7.34
C ALA A 102 6.36 -13.21 -7.15
N PRO A 103 7.25 -12.97 -8.14
CA PRO A 103 8.33 -11.98 -8.00
C PRO A 103 7.83 -10.53 -7.85
N GLN A 104 6.57 -10.27 -8.14
CA GLN A 104 5.90 -8.98 -7.93
C GLN A 104 5.64 -8.66 -6.45
N VAL A 105 5.59 -9.67 -5.58
CA VAL A 105 5.40 -9.53 -4.12
C VAL A 105 6.62 -9.97 -3.32
N ASP A 106 7.77 -10.02 -3.99
CA ASP A 106 9.07 -10.19 -3.34
C ASP A 106 9.31 -9.04 -2.33
N PRO A 107 9.65 -9.35 -1.06
CA PRO A 107 9.81 -8.33 -0.01
C PRO A 107 10.79 -7.22 -0.39
N ASP A 108 11.93 -7.54 -1.02
CA ASP A 108 12.91 -6.53 -1.41
C ASP A 108 12.39 -5.62 -2.53
N ARG A 109 11.60 -6.14 -3.48
CA ARG A 109 10.95 -5.31 -4.51
C ARG A 109 9.84 -4.45 -3.94
N VAL A 110 9.04 -4.98 -3.04
CA VAL A 110 7.95 -4.23 -2.40
C VAL A 110 8.50 -3.11 -1.51
N ALA A 111 9.54 -3.38 -0.71
CA ALA A 111 10.22 -2.35 0.08
C ALA A 111 10.76 -1.22 -0.81
N ARG A 112 11.42 -1.54 -1.93
CA ARG A 112 11.87 -0.52 -2.89
C ARG A 112 10.71 0.28 -3.47
N ARG A 113 9.58 -0.35 -3.79
CA ARG A 113 8.37 0.33 -4.28
C ARG A 113 7.81 1.28 -3.23
N MET A 114 7.76 0.87 -1.96
CA MET A 114 7.32 1.73 -0.84
C MET A 114 8.25 2.93 -0.67
N LEU A 115 9.56 2.70 -0.59
CA LEU A 115 10.56 3.77 -0.44
C LEU A 115 10.52 4.75 -1.61
N ALA A 116 10.24 4.28 -2.83
CA ALA A 116 10.08 5.14 -4.00
C ALA A 116 8.83 6.05 -3.94
N THR A 117 7.91 5.83 -2.99
CA THR A 117 6.79 6.75 -2.74
C THR A 117 7.17 7.92 -1.83
N PHE A 118 8.25 7.78 -1.04
CA PHE A 118 8.69 8.82 -0.12
C PHE A 118 9.28 10.00 -0.88
N ARG A 119 8.72 11.19 -0.62
CA ARG A 119 9.16 12.45 -1.25
C ARG A 119 10.19 13.21 -0.41
N LEU A 120 10.38 12.79 0.82
CA LEU A 120 11.36 13.32 1.75
C LEU A 120 12.39 12.21 2.01
N ASP A 121 13.65 12.58 2.17
CA ASP A 121 14.64 11.70 2.79
C ASP A 121 14.43 11.62 4.32
N PRO A 122 15.06 10.66 5.04
CA PRO A 122 14.88 10.52 6.48
C PRO A 122 15.18 11.80 7.27
N GLY A 123 16.24 12.52 6.90
CA GLY A 123 16.65 13.75 7.59
C GLY A 123 15.67 14.90 7.35
N GLN A 124 15.17 15.02 6.12
CA GLN A 124 14.12 15.97 5.76
C GLN A 124 12.83 15.68 6.51
N ALA A 125 12.38 14.42 6.57
CA ALA A 125 11.18 14.03 7.30
C ALA A 125 11.26 14.41 8.79
N VAL A 126 12.42 14.18 9.43
CA VAL A 126 12.67 14.59 10.82
C VAL A 126 12.63 16.10 10.98
N ALA A 127 13.22 16.86 10.06
CA ALA A 127 13.21 18.32 10.09
C ALA A 127 11.78 18.88 9.95
N VAL A 128 10.99 18.33 9.02
CA VAL A 128 9.59 18.70 8.82
C VAL A 128 8.76 18.37 10.06
N ALA A 129 8.91 17.17 10.63
CA ALA A 129 8.22 16.77 11.85
C ALA A 129 8.54 17.73 13.01
N ALA A 130 9.81 18.11 13.19
CA ALA A 130 10.21 19.08 14.20
C ALA A 130 9.64 20.48 13.97
N ARG A 131 9.62 20.95 12.70
CA ARG A 131 9.01 22.23 12.30
C ARG A 131 7.52 22.27 12.64
N LEU A 132 6.77 21.23 12.26
CA LEU A 132 5.33 21.15 12.50
C LEU A 132 5.00 21.09 14.00
N ARG A 133 5.78 20.33 14.78
CA ARG A 133 5.65 20.31 16.26
C ARG A 133 5.85 21.70 16.86
N ALA A 134 6.92 22.40 16.47
CA ALA A 134 7.19 23.75 16.95
C ALA A 134 6.11 24.77 16.51
N ALA A 135 5.54 24.62 15.31
CA ALA A 135 4.44 25.47 14.85
C ALA A 135 3.16 25.26 15.65
N GLY A 136 2.81 24.00 15.95
CA GLY A 136 1.66 23.64 16.79
C GLY A 136 1.77 24.17 18.22
N ASP A 137 2.94 24.06 18.84
CA ASP A 137 3.20 24.56 20.19
C ASP A 137 3.10 26.09 20.30
N ASN A 138 3.38 26.81 19.21
CA ASN A 138 3.30 28.28 19.14
C ASN A 138 1.90 28.81 18.79
N ALA A 139 0.96 27.96 18.37
CA ALA A 139 -0.40 28.34 17.94
C ALA A 139 -1.39 28.56 19.10
N GLY A 140 -0.89 28.69 20.34
CA GLY A 140 -1.70 28.87 21.55
C GLY A 140 -2.74 29.99 21.43
N ASP A 141 -4.01 29.62 21.72
CA ASP A 141 -5.18 30.47 21.98
C ASP A 141 -5.76 31.33 20.84
N SER A 142 -5.39 31.15 19.57
CA SER A 142 -6.02 31.92 18.47
C SER A 142 -6.17 31.16 17.15
N ALA A 143 -6.37 29.85 17.17
CA ALA A 143 -6.67 29.09 15.97
C ALA A 143 -8.19 28.94 15.80
N GLY A 144 -8.80 29.93 15.15
CA GLY A 144 -10.00 29.68 14.37
C GLY A 144 -9.68 28.61 13.33
N ASP A 145 -10.69 27.79 13.04
CA ASP A 145 -10.72 26.51 12.31
C ASP A 145 -10.32 26.60 10.81
N ASP A 146 -9.37 27.47 10.47
CA ASP A 146 -9.08 27.90 9.11
C ASP A 146 -7.58 27.76 8.82
N ALA A 147 -7.16 26.52 8.55
CA ALA A 147 -5.89 26.24 7.87
C ALA A 147 -5.86 24.77 7.40
N GLY A 148 -6.74 24.43 6.46
CA GLY A 148 -6.38 23.47 5.41
C GLY A 148 -5.17 24.04 4.68
N THR A 149 -3.99 23.87 5.26
CA THR A 149 -2.75 24.31 4.65
C THR A 149 -2.35 23.16 3.76
N ASP A 150 -2.49 23.34 2.46
CA ASP A 150 -1.85 22.53 1.43
C ASP A 150 -0.31 22.66 1.60
N ASP A 151 0.26 22.17 2.71
CA ASP A 151 1.70 22.09 2.94
C ASP A 151 2.17 20.75 2.36
N PRO A 152 2.76 20.72 1.15
CA PRO A 152 3.15 19.48 0.50
C PRO A 152 4.20 18.69 1.29
N GLU A 153 4.94 19.33 2.19
CA GLU A 153 5.86 18.63 3.10
C GLU A 153 5.14 17.93 4.24
N ALA A 154 4.03 18.52 4.74
CA ALA A 154 3.19 17.88 5.75
C ALA A 154 2.48 16.66 5.16
N ASP A 155 1.91 16.79 3.96
CA ASP A 155 1.31 15.66 3.23
C ASP A 155 2.33 14.53 3.01
N ALA A 156 3.54 14.87 2.57
CA ALA A 156 4.60 13.89 2.36
C ALA A 156 5.03 13.19 3.67
N LEU A 157 5.06 13.92 4.78
CA LEU A 157 5.35 13.34 6.10
C LEU A 157 4.23 12.39 6.55
N ASP A 158 2.96 12.73 6.30
CA ASP A 158 1.83 11.87 6.64
C ASP A 158 1.79 10.60 5.78
N GLU A 159 2.14 10.69 4.49
CA GLU A 159 2.35 9.51 3.62
C GLU A 159 3.43 8.57 4.20
N ILE A 160 4.56 9.13 4.67
CA ILE A 160 5.65 8.37 5.29
C ILE A 160 5.16 7.69 6.58
N ARG A 161 4.53 8.44 7.48
CA ARG A 161 3.99 7.92 8.76
C ARG A 161 3.00 6.79 8.54
N TRP A 162 2.17 6.89 7.49
CA TRP A 162 1.20 5.86 7.14
C TRP A 162 1.88 4.56 6.70
N LEU A 163 2.99 4.64 5.96
CA LEU A 163 3.70 3.48 5.41
C LEU A 163 4.72 2.84 6.36
N LEU A 164 5.22 3.57 7.37
CA LEU A 164 6.24 3.05 8.28
C LEU A 164 5.84 1.74 9.00
N PRO A 165 4.60 1.58 9.52
CA PRO A 165 4.17 0.32 10.10
C PRO A 165 4.20 -0.85 9.13
N ASP A 166 3.80 -0.63 7.87
CA ASP A 166 3.85 -1.67 6.83
C ASP A 166 5.30 -2.04 6.48
N LEU A 167 6.20 -1.06 6.53
CA LEU A 167 7.63 -1.27 6.26
C LEU A 167 8.29 -2.06 7.39
N GLU A 168 7.91 -1.78 8.63
CA GLU A 168 8.32 -2.52 9.83
C GLU A 168 7.89 -4.00 9.75
N LEU A 169 6.66 -4.26 9.30
CA LEU A 169 6.15 -5.62 9.09
C LEU A 169 6.93 -6.41 8.03
N LEU A 170 7.44 -5.72 7.01
CA LEU A 170 8.16 -6.32 5.89
C LEU A 170 9.65 -6.54 6.21
N ALA A 171 10.24 -5.71 7.08
CA ALA A 171 11.67 -5.70 7.40
C ALA A 171 12.30 -7.07 7.76
N PRO A 172 11.63 -7.97 8.52
CA PRO A 172 12.20 -9.29 8.84
C PRO A 172 12.42 -10.21 7.63
N TYR A 173 11.78 -9.91 6.50
CA TYR A 173 11.77 -10.76 5.30
C TYR A 173 12.67 -10.24 4.17
N LEU A 174 13.36 -9.13 4.38
CA LEU A 174 14.29 -8.55 3.41
C LEU A 174 15.58 -9.38 3.32
N THR A 175 16.11 -9.53 2.12
CA THR A 175 17.33 -10.32 1.87
C THR A 175 18.45 -9.51 1.21
N GLY A 176 18.10 -8.42 0.51
CA GLY A 176 19.08 -7.56 -0.16
C GLY A 176 19.71 -6.55 0.79
N ALA A 177 21.05 -6.44 0.78
CA ALA A 177 21.78 -5.51 1.64
C ALA A 177 21.34 -4.03 1.47
N GLY A 178 21.12 -3.57 0.24
CA GLY A 178 20.68 -2.19 -0.03
C GLY A 178 19.31 -1.86 0.59
N PRO A 179 18.22 -2.57 0.22
CA PRO A 179 16.91 -2.37 0.84
C PRO A 179 16.93 -2.46 2.36
N ILE A 180 17.73 -3.37 2.93
CA ILE A 180 17.84 -3.52 4.39
C ILE A 180 18.38 -2.24 5.05
N ASP A 181 19.44 -1.65 4.50
CA ASP A 181 20.07 -0.46 5.10
C ASP A 181 19.15 0.77 4.99
N ASP A 182 18.50 0.96 3.84
CA ASP A 182 17.54 2.05 3.63
C ASP A 182 16.33 1.91 4.57
N VAL A 183 15.78 0.70 4.69
CA VAL A 183 14.65 0.43 5.59
C VAL A 183 15.03 0.64 7.05
N ARG A 184 16.20 0.15 7.48
CA ARG A 184 16.69 0.38 8.84
C ARG A 184 16.82 1.85 9.17
N GLN A 185 17.37 2.65 8.25
CA GLN A 185 17.48 4.09 8.45
C GLN A 185 16.11 4.74 8.69
N TRP A 186 15.10 4.39 7.89
CA TRP A 186 13.73 4.89 8.07
C TRP A 186 13.10 4.44 9.39
N LEU A 187 13.31 3.18 9.78
CA LEU A 187 12.79 2.63 11.05
C LEU A 187 13.48 3.25 12.27
N ASP A 188 14.78 3.52 12.22
CA ASP A 188 15.52 4.19 13.30
C ASP A 188 14.98 5.62 13.54
N GLU A 189 14.66 6.34 12.47
CA GLU A 189 14.13 7.71 12.55
C GLU A 189 12.62 7.75 12.90
N SER A 190 11.88 6.63 12.77
CA SER A 190 10.42 6.57 12.99
C SER A 190 9.96 7.12 14.35
N THR A 191 10.74 6.89 15.40
CA THR A 191 10.47 7.39 16.76
C THR A 191 10.50 8.91 16.86
N ARG A 192 11.22 9.59 15.96
CA ARG A 192 11.36 11.05 15.91
C ARG A 192 10.33 11.71 15.00
N LEU A 193 9.62 10.90 14.22
CA LEU A 193 8.52 11.31 13.34
C LEU A 193 7.16 11.29 14.05
N SER A 194 7.04 10.60 15.20
CA SER A 194 5.88 10.70 16.09
C SER A 194 5.79 12.10 16.72
#